data_AF-A0A4Y6RMG8-F1
#
_entry.id   AF-A0A4Y6RMG8-F1
#
_cell.length_a   1.000
_cell.length_b   1.000
_cell.length_c   1.000
_cell.angle_alpha   90.00
_cell.angle_beta   90.00
_cell.angle_gamma   90.00
#
_symmetry.space_group_name_H-M   'P 1'
#
loop_
_entity.id
_entity.type
_entity.pdbx_description
1 polymer ?
#
loop_
_entity_poly.entity_id
_entity_poly.type
_entity_poly.pdbx_seq_one_letter_code
_entity_poly.pdbx_strand_id
1 'polypeptide(L)'
;MISEFNELSDKIGLLAEMTHALRRENAQLRKDNAALAAENALYVQRMREAQERVEALLEKIPELVQAGLEQAASEAGAYIAENEKEA
;
A
#
# COMPACT_ATOMS: atom_id res chain seq x y z
N MET A 1 14.39 61.47 -6.87
CA MET A 1 13.08 61.50 -6.16
C MET A 1 11.92 60.83 -6.91
N ILE A 2 11.37 61.32 -8.03
CA ILE A 2 10.26 60.62 -8.74
C ILE A 2 10.72 59.26 -9.32
N SER A 3 11.93 59.17 -9.85
CA SER A 3 12.50 57.92 -10.39
C SER A 3 12.66 56.82 -9.34
N GLU A 4 13.18 57.16 -8.16
CA GLU A 4 13.35 56.20 -7.05
C GLU A 4 12.02 55.67 -6.52
N PHE A 5 10.99 56.52 -6.48
CA PHE A 5 9.64 56.10 -6.09
C PHE A 5 9.03 55.15 -7.12
N ASN A 6 9.21 55.42 -8.41
CA ASN A 6 8.75 54.52 -9.48
C ASN A 6 9.46 53.17 -9.42
N GLU A 7 10.79 53.15 -9.28
CA GLU A 7 11.55 51.91 -9.12
C GLU A 7 11.13 51.10 -7.89
N LEU A 8 10.84 51.78 -6.78
CA LEU A 8 10.33 51.12 -5.57
C LEU A 8 8.93 50.56 -5.80
N SER A 9 8.05 51.30 -6.49
CA SER A 9 6.70 50.85 -6.83
C SER A 9 6.73 49.61 -7.71
N ASP A 10 7.62 49.56 -8.72
CA ASP A 10 7.81 48.40 -9.59
C ASP A 10 8.29 47.17 -8.80
N LYS A 11 9.26 47.35 -7.89
CA LYS A 11 9.76 46.27 -7.02
C LYS A 11 8.69 45.75 -6.07
N ILE A 12 7.85 46.63 -5.52
CA ILE A 12 6.71 46.23 -4.69
C ILE A 12 5.70 45.43 -5.52
N GLY A 13 5.43 45.87 -6.75
CA GLY A 13 4.58 45.13 -7.69
C GLY A 13 5.09 43.71 -7.94
N LEU A 14 6.38 43.59 -8.27
CA LEU A 14 7.03 42.28 -8.48
C LEU A 14 6.97 41.39 -7.23
N LEU A 15 7.25 41.95 -6.04
CA LEU A 15 7.17 41.21 -4.78
C LEU A 15 5.75 40.73 -4.48
N ALA A 16 4.73 41.54 -4.78
CA ALA A 16 3.34 41.15 -4.63
C ALA A 16 2.99 39.98 -5.56
N GLU A 17 3.38 40.05 -6.83
CA GLU A 17 3.18 38.97 -7.80
C GLU A 17 3.86 37.68 -7.36
N MET A 18 5.14 37.74 -6.96
CA MET A 18 5.87 36.58 -6.45
C MET A 18 5.22 35.99 -5.21
N THR A 19 4.75 36.82 -4.28
CA THR A 19 4.06 36.36 -3.07
C THR A 19 2.76 35.65 -3.42
N HIS A 20 2.00 36.15 -4.39
CA HIS A 20 0.78 35.50 -4.86
C HIS A 20 1.08 34.16 -5.55
N ALA A 21 2.14 34.09 -6.37
CA ALA A 21 2.59 32.85 -6.99
C ALA A 21 2.99 31.81 -5.93
N LEU A 22 3.84 32.18 -4.96
CA LEU A 22 4.26 31.29 -3.87
C LEU A 22 3.09 30.81 -3.00
N ARG A 23 2.10 31.68 -2.73
CA ARG A 23 0.89 31.26 -1.98
C ARG A 23 0.07 30.23 -2.75
N ARG A 24 -0.07 30.39 -4.06
CA ARG A 24 -0.78 29.43 -4.92
C ARG A 24 -0.04 28.09 -4.95
N GLU A 25 1.28 28.13 -5.16
CA GLU A 25 2.12 26.92 -5.17
C GLU A 25 2.07 26.20 -3.81
N ASN A 26 2.19 26.93 -2.70
CA ASN A 26 2.11 26.32 -1.37
C ASN A 26 0.76 25.66 -1.12
N ALA A 27 -0.35 26.29 -1.55
CA ALA A 27 -1.68 25.70 -1.46
C ALA A 27 -1.79 24.42 -2.29
N GLN A 28 -1.24 24.42 -3.50
CA GLN A 28 -1.21 23.25 -4.38
C GLN A 28 -0.37 22.11 -3.76
N LEU A 29 0.84 22.40 -3.28
CA LEU A 29 1.70 21.43 -2.61
C LEU A 29 1.05 20.82 -1.37
N ARG A 30 0.32 21.62 -0.57
CA ARG A 30 -0.43 21.09 0.58
C ARG A 30 -1.54 20.13 0.15
N LYS A 31 -2.24 20.45 -0.93
CA LYS A 31 -3.29 19.58 -1.49
C LYS A 31 -2.69 18.26 -1.98
N ASP A 32 -1.59 18.32 -2.73
CA ASP A 32 -0.93 17.13 -3.29
C ASP A 32 -0.34 16.26 -2.18
N ASN A 33 0.27 16.87 -1.17
CA ASN A 33 0.79 16.15 0.00
C ASN A 33 -0.34 15.45 0.78
N ALA A 34 -1.48 16.12 0.98
CA ALA A 34 -2.64 15.48 1.61
C ALA A 34 -3.17 14.28 0.81
N ALA A 35 -3.19 14.39 -0.53
CA ALA A 35 -3.58 13.28 -1.40
C ALA A 35 -2.60 12.10 -1.30
N LEU A 36 -1.30 12.36 -1.37
CA LEU A 36 -0.26 11.34 -1.24
C LEU A 36 -0.28 10.68 0.15
N ALA A 37 -0.52 11.44 1.22
CA ALA A 37 -0.63 10.90 2.56
C ALA A 37 -1.83 9.95 2.71
N ALA A 38 -2.97 10.30 2.09
CA ALA A 38 -4.15 9.43 2.07
C ALA A 38 -3.88 8.13 1.28
N GLU A 39 -3.22 8.24 0.13
CA GLU A 39 -2.84 7.07 -0.68
C GLU A 39 -1.85 6.16 0.06
N ASN A 40 -0.85 6.75 0.73
CA ASN A 40 0.10 6.01 1.54
C ASN A 40 -0.59 5.24 2.67
N ALA A 41 -1.53 5.87 3.38
CA ALA A 41 -2.30 5.21 4.44
C ALA A 41 -3.06 3.99 3.91
N LEU A 42 -3.66 4.10 2.71
CA LEU A 42 -4.35 2.99 2.06
C LEU A 42 -3.39 1.85 1.68
N TYR A 43 -2.21 2.16 1.15
CA TYR A 43 -1.21 1.13 0.85
C TYR A 43 -0.71 0.43 2.11
N VAL A 44 -0.44 1.18 3.18
CA VAL A 44 -0.01 0.62 4.47
C VAL A 44 -1.08 -0.32 5.02
N GLN A 45 -2.37 0.07 4.95
CA GLN A 45 -3.46 -0.81 5.36
C GLN A 45 -3.50 -2.10 4.53
N ARG A 46 -3.42 -2.00 3.20
CA ARG A 46 -3.41 -3.18 2.32
C ARG A 46 -2.22 -4.10 2.56
N MET A 47 -1.06 -3.53 2.86
CA MET A 47 0.13 -4.31 3.23
C MET A 47 -0.09 -5.07 4.53
N ARG A 48 -0.68 -4.43 5.55
CA ARG A 48 -1.01 -5.12 6.82
C ARG A 48 -2.00 -6.25 6.61
N GLU A 49 -3.09 -6.02 5.87
CA GLU A 49 -4.06 -7.06 5.56
C GLU A 49 -3.41 -8.24 4.81
N ALA A 50 -2.51 -7.96 3.87
CA ALA A 50 -1.77 -9.00 3.16
C ALA A 50 -0.84 -9.77 4.11
N GLN A 51 -0.13 -9.07 4.99
CA GLN A 51 0.73 -9.68 6.01
C GLN A 51 -0.08 -10.59 6.94
N GLU A 52 -1.19 -10.11 7.49
CA GLU A 52 -2.08 -10.89 8.38
C GLU A 52 -2.60 -12.15 7.67
N ARG A 53 -2.99 -12.05 6.39
CA ARG A 53 -3.40 -13.21 5.60
C ARG A 53 -2.27 -14.21 5.40
N VAL A 54 -1.05 -13.73 5.14
CA VAL A 54 0.12 -14.60 4.99
C VAL A 54 0.45 -15.28 6.31
N GLU A 55 0.47 -14.55 7.43
CA GLU A 55 0.69 -15.11 8.77
C GLU A 55 -0.35 -16.18 9.10
N ALA A 56 -1.64 -15.90 8.90
CA ALA A 56 -2.71 -16.86 9.12
C ALA A 56 -2.62 -18.10 8.21
N LEU A 57 -2.08 -17.96 6.98
CA LEU A 57 -1.82 -19.10 6.11
C LEU A 57 -0.63 -19.92 6.60
N LEU A 58 0.45 -19.27 7.03
CA LEU A 58 1.64 -19.93 7.57
C LEU A 58 1.31 -20.75 8.81
N GLU A 59 0.47 -20.24 9.71
CA GLU A 59 -0.01 -20.98 10.89
C GLU A 59 -0.77 -22.26 10.53
N LYS A 60 -1.48 -22.29 9.40
CA LYS A 60 -2.26 -23.44 8.95
C LYS A 60 -1.44 -24.47 8.17
N ILE A 61 -0.22 -24.14 7.73
CA ILE A 61 0.63 -25.07 6.95
C ILE A 61 0.86 -26.40 7.68
N PRO A 62 1.23 -26.44 8.97
CA PRO A 62 1.45 -27.70 9.68
C PRO A 62 0.22 -28.61 9.68
N GLU A 63 -0.97 -28.05 9.92
CA GLU A 63 -2.24 -28.79 9.91
C GLU A 63 -2.59 -29.29 8.50
N LEU A 64 -2.38 -28.47 7.47
CA LEU A 64 -2.62 -28.84 6.08
C LEU A 64 -1.67 -29.94 5.61
N VAL A 65 -0.39 -29.90 6.03
CA VAL A 65 0.58 -30.95 5.74
C VAL A 65 0.17 -32.26 6.42
N GLN A 66 -0.23 -32.20 7.69
CA GLN A 66 -0.70 -33.37 8.42
C GLN A 66 -1.96 -33.98 7.78
N ALA A 67 -2.95 -33.15 7.44
CA ALA A 67 -4.17 -33.58 6.77
C ALA A 67 -3.87 -34.23 5.40
N GLY A 68 -2.93 -33.68 4.63
CA GLY A 68 -2.51 -34.26 3.35
C GLY A 68 -1.82 -35.62 3.50
N LEU A 69 -1.00 -35.80 4.54
CA LEU A 69 -0.37 -37.09 4.86
C LEU A 69 -1.40 -38.14 5.27
N GLU A 70 -2.41 -37.76 6.07
CA GLU A 70 -3.50 -38.64 6.47
C GLU A 70 -4.39 -39.04 5.28
N GLN A 71 -4.65 -38.10 4.36
CA GLN A 71 -5.36 -38.37 3.12
C GLN A 71 -4.60 -39.37 2.24
N ALA A 72 -3.30 -39.17 2.04
CA ALA A 72 -2.46 -40.08 1.27
C ALA A 72 -2.39 -41.48 1.90
N ALA A 73 -2.35 -41.57 3.24
CA ALA A 73 -2.37 -42.84 3.96
C ALA A 73 -3.73 -43.57 3.80
N SER A 74 -4.84 -42.83 3.84
CA SER A 74 -6.18 -43.38 3.59
C SER A 74 -6.34 -43.91 2.17
N GLU A 75 -5.85 -43.16 1.17
CA GLU A 75 -5.88 -43.57 -0.24
C GLU A 75 -5.00 -44.81 -0.49
N ALA A 76 -3.81 -44.87 0.11
CA ALA A 76 -2.95 -46.04 0.03
C ALA A 76 -3.59 -47.29 0.66
N GLY A 77 -4.26 -47.14 1.80
CA GLY A 77 -4.98 -48.23 2.46
C GLY A 77 -6.17 -48.74 1.64
N ALA A 78 -6.91 -47.85 0.98
CA ALA A 78 -8.00 -48.22 0.09
C ALA A 78 -7.50 -49.02 -1.12
N TYR A 79 -6.37 -48.61 -1.72
CA TYR A 79 -5.77 -49.33 -2.85
C TYR A 79 -5.30 -50.74 -2.47
N ILE A 80 -4.71 -50.92 -1.28
CA ILE A 80 -4.30 -52.25 -0.80
C ILE A 80 -5.52 -53.14 -0.55
N ALA A 81 -6.56 -52.62 0.10
CA ALA A 81 -7.78 -53.37 0.39
C ALA A 81 -8.58 -53.78 -0.85
N GLU A 82 -8.48 -53.00 -1.93
CA GLU A 82 -9.10 -53.33 -3.23
C GLU A 82 -8.34 -54.47 -3.92
N ASN A 83 -7.00 -54.47 -3.89
CA ASN A 83 -6.18 -55.55 -4.45
C ASN A 83 -6.27 -56.87 -3.65
N GLU A 84 -6.47 -56.82 -2.34
CA GLU A 84 -6.66 -58.03 -1.52
C GLU A 84 -8.02 -58.71 -1.71
N LYS A 85 -9.02 -58.01 -2.26
CA LYS A 85 -10.34 -58.60 -2.58
C LYS A 85 -10.41 -59.27 -3.95
N GLU A 86 -9.46 -58.99 -4.83
CA GLU A 86 -9.37 -59.59 -6.17
C GLU A 86 -8.46 -60.84 -6.23
N ALA A 87 -7.76 -61.16 -5.14
CA ALA A 87 -6.93 -62.37 -4.97
C ALA A 87 -7.67 -63.49 -4.23
#